data_AF-A0A358D6K9-F1
#
_entry.id   AF-A0A358D6K9-F1
#
_cell.length_a   1.000
_cell.length_b   1.000
_cell.length_c   1.000
_cell.angle_alpha   90.00
_cell.angle_beta   90.00
_cell.angle_gamma   90.00
#
_symmetry.space_group_name_H-M   'P 1'
#
loop_
_entity.id
_entity.type
_entity.pdbx_description
1 polymer ?
#
loop_
_entity_poly.entity_id
_entity_poly.type
_entity_poly.pdbx_seq_one_letter_code
_entity_poly.pdbx_strand_id
1 'polypeptide(L)'
;EINGRLSILTTTFEKNLLNDTNDLAVLFDDVTELDGLTEGELSAAARAAADRGIMGGWLISLTLYTGHPYLGSLHNRRSRERIMAASRARGTRDNGNDNRPVLREIVQLRAERAELLGYRSHADYVTSDETARSPEAVRDLLFRLAAPAARNARTEQASLQAMADAQAEPFTIEAHDWAYFTEKVRSAEYDIDTAALRPWFEAERVLQDGVFRAATQLYGITFTERPDLPGYHPDVRVFEVFNADGSALGLYLLDLYTRDSKRGGAWMNSIVSQSQLRGTAPVVVNNLNVVKPEPGTPTLLTLDEVTTFFHEFGHAL
;
A
#
# COMPACT_ATOMS: atom_id res chain seq x y z
N GLU A 1 -10.04 32.29 -0.03
CA GLU A 1 -9.41 31.93 -1.32
C GLU A 1 -8.39 30.79 -1.19
N ILE A 2 -7.31 30.95 -0.40
CA ILE A 2 -6.26 29.92 -0.21
C ILE A 2 -6.81 28.52 0.08
N ASN A 3 -7.71 28.37 1.06
CA ASN A 3 -8.29 27.06 1.40
C ASN A 3 -9.08 26.43 0.24
N GLY A 4 -9.79 27.25 -0.54
CA GLY A 4 -10.51 26.77 -1.73
C GLY A 4 -9.55 26.26 -2.80
N ARG A 5 -8.45 26.99 -3.05
CA ARG A 5 -7.42 26.58 -4.01
C ARG A 5 -6.67 25.33 -3.56
N LEU A 6 -6.29 25.24 -2.28
CA LEU A 6 -5.67 24.04 -1.69
C LEU A 6 -6.56 22.80 -1.83
N SER A 7 -7.88 22.96 -1.63
CA SER A 7 -8.84 21.86 -1.83
C SER A 7 -8.81 21.35 -3.28
N ILE A 8 -8.92 22.27 -4.25
CA ILE A 8 -8.85 21.94 -5.69
C ILE A 8 -7.53 21.24 -6.02
N LEU A 9 -6.39 21.81 -5.60
CA LEU A 9 -5.06 21.27 -5.90
C LEU A 9 -4.83 19.89 -5.27
N THR A 10 -5.34 19.64 -4.07
CA THR A 10 -5.23 18.33 -3.41
C THR A 10 -6.00 17.27 -4.21
N THR A 11 -7.24 17.58 -4.62
CA THR A 11 -8.01 16.68 -5.49
C THR A 11 -7.36 16.48 -6.86
N THR A 12 -6.77 17.54 -7.45
CA THR A 12 -6.01 17.42 -8.71
C THR A 12 -4.80 16.51 -8.52
N PHE A 13 -4.03 16.68 -7.44
CA PHE A 13 -2.85 15.87 -7.15
C PHE A 13 -3.20 14.38 -7.08
N GLU A 14 -4.25 14.04 -6.34
CA GLU A 14 -4.72 12.65 -6.19
C GLU A 14 -5.18 12.05 -7.52
N LYS A 15 -5.98 12.79 -8.31
CA LYS A 15 -6.44 12.33 -9.63
C LYS A 15 -5.29 12.11 -10.59
N ASN A 16 -4.39 13.08 -10.68
CA ASN A 16 -3.20 12.99 -11.51
C ASN A 16 -2.35 11.79 -11.11
N LEU A 17 -2.12 11.58 -9.81
CA LEU A 17 -1.33 10.45 -9.33
C LEU A 17 -1.98 9.10 -9.69
N LEU A 18 -3.30 8.97 -9.51
CA LEU A 18 -4.02 7.74 -9.87
C LEU A 18 -3.95 7.47 -11.37
N ASN A 19 -4.25 8.48 -12.19
CA ASN A 19 -4.19 8.36 -13.65
C ASN A 19 -2.78 8.00 -14.13
N ASP A 20 -1.75 8.69 -13.62
CA ASP A 20 -0.37 8.42 -14.02
C ASP A 20 0.10 7.03 -13.56
N THR A 21 -0.34 6.59 -12.39
CA THR A 21 -0.08 5.23 -11.88
C THR A 21 -0.68 4.17 -12.80
N ASN A 22 -1.93 4.37 -13.25
CA ASN A 22 -2.59 3.46 -14.18
C ASN A 22 -1.89 3.47 -15.55
N ASP A 23 -1.60 4.66 -16.09
CA ASP A 23 -0.92 4.83 -17.38
C ASP A 23 0.51 4.24 -17.40
N LEU A 24 1.17 4.16 -16.24
CA LEU A 24 2.53 3.62 -16.09
C LEU A 24 2.59 2.13 -15.77
N ALA A 25 1.45 1.44 -15.70
CA ALA A 25 1.44 -0.02 -15.56
C ALA A 25 2.28 -0.67 -16.68
N VAL A 26 3.10 -1.65 -16.33
CA VAL A 26 4.12 -2.19 -17.23
C VAL A 26 3.60 -3.44 -17.91
N LEU A 27 3.43 -3.36 -19.23
CA LEU A 27 3.02 -4.49 -20.07
C LEU A 27 4.23 -5.33 -20.49
N PHE A 28 4.09 -6.65 -20.38
CA PHE A 28 5.02 -7.65 -20.87
C PHE A 28 4.31 -8.51 -21.91
N ASP A 29 4.97 -8.76 -23.04
CA ASP A 29 4.44 -9.58 -24.14
C ASP A 29 5.03 -11.01 -24.12
N ASP A 30 6.08 -11.23 -23.34
CA ASP A 30 6.75 -12.52 -23.18
C ASP A 30 6.77 -12.92 -21.69
N VAL A 31 6.14 -14.05 -21.38
CA VAL A 31 6.08 -14.60 -20.01
C VAL A 31 7.46 -14.91 -19.45
N THR A 32 8.47 -15.17 -20.29
CA THR A 32 9.83 -15.45 -19.82
C THR A 32 10.50 -14.22 -19.22
N GLU A 33 10.04 -13.00 -19.55
CA GLU A 33 10.46 -11.77 -18.86
C GLU A 33 9.98 -11.72 -17.40
N LEU A 34 9.00 -12.55 -17.04
CA LEU A 34 8.40 -12.62 -15.72
C LEU A 34 8.85 -13.85 -14.92
N ASP A 35 9.95 -14.48 -15.30
CA ASP A 35 10.56 -15.59 -14.57
C ASP A 35 10.77 -15.25 -13.09
N GLY A 36 10.36 -16.17 -12.22
CA GLY A 36 10.32 -16.02 -10.76
C GLY A 36 8.94 -15.66 -10.19
N LEU A 37 7.97 -15.24 -11.01
CA LEU A 37 6.58 -15.09 -10.57
C LEU A 37 5.86 -16.44 -10.50
N THR A 38 4.98 -16.59 -9.52
CA THR A 38 4.10 -17.77 -9.37
C THR A 38 3.01 -17.80 -10.44
N GLU A 39 2.42 -18.97 -10.68
CA GLU A 39 1.28 -19.12 -11.61
C GLU A 39 0.12 -18.17 -11.26
N GLY A 40 -0.16 -17.99 -9.97
CA GLY A 40 -1.19 -17.06 -9.49
C GLY A 40 -0.88 -15.59 -9.82
N GLU A 41 0.38 -15.17 -9.71
CA GLU A 41 0.81 -13.81 -10.05
C GLU A 41 0.78 -13.55 -11.55
N LEU A 42 1.22 -14.54 -12.35
CA LEU A 42 1.13 -14.48 -13.81
C LEU A 42 -0.33 -14.42 -14.28
N SER A 43 -1.19 -15.24 -13.67
CA SER A 43 -2.63 -15.24 -13.96
C SER A 43 -3.26 -13.89 -13.63
N ALA A 44 -2.94 -13.29 -12.48
CA ALA A 44 -3.41 -11.95 -12.13
C ALA A 44 -2.88 -10.85 -13.07
N ALA A 45 -1.62 -10.92 -13.50
CA ALA A 45 -1.07 -9.96 -14.45
C ALA A 45 -1.75 -10.08 -15.84
N ALA A 46 -2.05 -11.30 -16.28
CA ALA A 46 -2.82 -11.54 -17.51
C ALA A 46 -4.26 -10.99 -17.38
N ARG A 47 -4.89 -11.16 -16.22
CA ARG A 47 -6.21 -10.58 -15.93
C ARG A 47 -6.19 -9.06 -16.02
N ALA A 48 -5.21 -8.42 -15.38
CA ALA A 48 -5.05 -6.97 -15.41
C ALA A 48 -4.88 -6.43 -16.85
N ALA A 49 -4.17 -7.17 -17.71
CA ALA A 49 -4.08 -6.85 -19.13
C ALA A 49 -5.44 -6.98 -19.83
N ALA A 50 -6.15 -8.09 -19.60
CA ALA A 50 -7.46 -8.36 -20.19
C ALA A 50 -8.53 -7.34 -19.77
N ASP A 51 -8.52 -6.89 -18.51
CA ASP A 51 -9.40 -5.83 -18.00
C ASP A 51 -9.19 -4.49 -18.72
N ARG A 52 -8.01 -4.30 -19.33
CA ARG A 52 -7.69 -3.16 -20.22
C ARG A 52 -7.84 -3.48 -21.72
N GLY A 53 -8.45 -4.62 -22.05
CA GLY A 53 -8.67 -5.06 -23.44
C GLY A 53 -7.42 -5.57 -24.15
N ILE A 54 -6.35 -5.88 -23.42
CA ILE A 54 -5.09 -6.39 -23.97
C ILE A 54 -5.06 -7.91 -23.81
N MET A 55 -5.24 -8.63 -24.92
CA MET A 55 -5.20 -10.10 -24.93
C MET A 55 -3.79 -10.62 -25.16
N GLY A 56 -3.38 -11.63 -24.39
CA GLY A 56 -2.10 -12.32 -24.60
C GLY A 56 -0.86 -11.61 -24.04
N GLY A 57 -1.05 -10.61 -23.16
CA GLY A 57 0.04 -9.96 -22.42
C GLY A 57 -0.17 -10.01 -20.91
N TRP A 58 0.83 -9.56 -20.17
CA TRP A 58 0.85 -9.51 -18.70
C TRP A 58 1.09 -8.08 -18.24
N LEU A 59 0.12 -7.50 -17.55
CA LEU A 59 0.18 -6.13 -17.07
C LEU A 59 0.49 -6.09 -15.57
N ILE A 60 1.62 -5.48 -15.22
CA ILE A 60 1.99 -5.23 -13.82
C ILE A 60 1.55 -3.81 -13.44
N SER A 61 0.48 -3.72 -12.65
CA SER A 61 0.02 -2.48 -12.03
C SER A 61 0.97 -2.00 -10.94
N LEU A 62 1.11 -0.70 -10.77
CA LEU A 62 2.05 -0.12 -9.80
C LEU A 62 1.40 0.08 -8.42
N THR A 63 2.11 -0.27 -7.35
CA THR A 63 1.69 -0.05 -5.95
C THR A 63 2.12 1.33 -5.46
N LEU A 64 1.44 1.93 -4.48
CA LEU A 64 1.70 3.33 -4.04
C LEU A 64 3.16 3.61 -3.66
N TYR A 65 3.83 2.66 -3.01
CA TYR A 65 5.22 2.80 -2.56
C TYR A 65 6.22 2.60 -3.71
N THR A 66 7.48 2.99 -3.51
CA THR A 66 8.47 3.02 -4.59
C THR A 66 8.89 1.62 -5.07
N GLY A 67 9.20 0.70 -4.16
CA GLY A 67 9.65 -0.65 -4.52
C GLY A 67 8.49 -1.61 -4.74
N HIS A 68 8.31 -2.11 -5.95
CA HIS A 68 7.22 -3.05 -6.24
C HIS A 68 7.49 -4.44 -5.61
N PRO A 69 6.49 -5.16 -5.05
CA PRO A 69 6.70 -6.46 -4.40
C PRO A 69 7.39 -7.50 -5.29
N TYR A 70 7.01 -7.55 -6.57
CA TYR A 70 7.60 -8.48 -7.55
C TYR A 70 9.10 -8.30 -7.79
N LEU A 71 9.70 -7.17 -7.38
CA LEU A 71 11.15 -6.98 -7.51
C LEU A 71 11.94 -8.00 -6.69
N GLY A 72 11.36 -8.56 -5.62
CA GLY A 72 12.00 -9.63 -4.83
C GLY A 72 12.08 -10.97 -5.57
N SER A 73 11.10 -11.26 -6.42
CA SER A 73 10.94 -12.57 -7.06
C SER A 73 11.47 -12.61 -8.50
N LEU A 74 11.38 -11.49 -9.24
CA LEU A 74 11.73 -11.44 -10.65
C LEU A 74 13.23 -11.70 -10.88
N HIS A 75 13.54 -12.78 -11.60
CA HIS A 75 14.92 -13.13 -11.95
C HIS A 75 15.50 -12.20 -13.02
N ASN A 76 14.68 -11.78 -13.99
CA ASN A 76 15.10 -10.90 -15.06
C ASN A 76 15.35 -9.46 -14.53
N ARG A 77 16.63 -9.05 -14.49
CA ARG A 77 17.04 -7.72 -14.02
C ARG A 77 16.41 -6.57 -14.83
N ARG A 78 16.27 -6.74 -16.14
CA ARG A 78 15.66 -5.73 -17.01
C ARG A 78 14.18 -5.54 -16.69
N SER A 79 13.46 -6.61 -16.35
CA SER A 79 12.06 -6.51 -15.88
C SER A 79 11.97 -5.72 -14.58
N ARG A 80 12.88 -5.96 -13.63
CA ARG A 80 12.99 -5.18 -12.39
C ARG A 80 13.27 -3.69 -12.65
N GLU A 81 14.21 -3.40 -13.56
CA GLU A 81 14.53 -2.03 -14.00
C GLU A 81 13.31 -1.32 -14.57
N ARG A 82 12.58 -1.95 -15.49
CA ARG A 82 11.36 -1.40 -16.12
C ARG A 82 10.31 -1.04 -15.08
N ILE A 83 10.03 -1.93 -14.13
CA ILE A 83 9.04 -1.72 -13.07
C ILE A 83 9.46 -0.59 -12.12
N MET A 84 10.72 -0.58 -11.67
CA MET A 84 11.22 0.48 -10.77
C MET A 84 11.22 1.85 -11.48
N ALA A 85 11.63 1.90 -12.75
CA ALA A 85 11.62 3.12 -13.54
C ALA A 85 10.19 3.68 -13.69
N ALA A 86 9.22 2.81 -14.01
CA ALA A 86 7.81 3.18 -14.10
C ALA A 86 7.28 3.70 -12.74
N SER A 87 7.58 3.00 -11.64
CA SER A 87 7.19 3.42 -10.29
C SER A 87 7.72 4.81 -9.92
N ARG A 88 9.00 5.11 -10.24
CA ARG A 88 9.65 6.40 -9.94
C ARG A 88 9.20 7.55 -10.84
N ALA A 89 8.66 7.26 -12.03
CA ALA A 89 8.22 8.28 -12.98
C ALA A 89 6.86 8.91 -12.60
N ARG A 90 6.08 8.25 -11.72
CA ARG A 90 4.71 8.66 -11.38
C ARG A 90 4.61 10.09 -10.91
N GLY A 91 3.68 10.84 -11.52
CA GLY A 91 3.40 12.24 -11.20
C GLY A 91 4.54 13.20 -11.58
N THR A 92 5.52 12.76 -12.38
CA THR A 92 6.66 13.59 -12.80
C THR A 92 6.93 13.55 -14.30
N ARG A 93 6.04 12.93 -15.09
CA ARG A 93 6.09 12.93 -16.55
C ARG A 93 5.62 14.27 -17.10
N ASP A 94 6.21 14.74 -18.20
CA ASP A 94 5.80 15.97 -18.89
C ASP A 94 4.48 15.76 -19.66
N ASN A 95 3.39 15.46 -18.95
CA ASN A 95 2.07 15.14 -19.48
C ASN A 95 0.94 15.78 -18.64
N GLY A 96 -0.32 15.46 -18.94
CA GLY A 96 -1.49 15.98 -18.23
C GLY A 96 -1.60 15.55 -16.75
N ASN A 97 -0.80 14.59 -16.31
CA ASN A 97 -0.78 14.08 -14.94
C ASN A 97 0.48 14.55 -14.15
N ASP A 98 1.24 15.53 -14.65
CA ASP A 98 2.39 16.09 -13.94
C ASP A 98 1.97 16.77 -12.62
N ASN A 99 2.49 16.27 -11.51
CA ASN A 99 2.19 16.78 -10.18
C ASN A 99 3.25 17.75 -9.65
N ARG A 100 4.38 17.95 -10.34
CA ARG A 100 5.41 18.92 -9.92
C ARG A 100 4.88 20.36 -9.81
N PRO A 101 4.16 20.92 -10.79
CA PRO A 101 3.60 22.27 -10.66
C PRO A 101 2.49 22.34 -9.59
N VAL A 102 1.65 21.31 -9.50
CA VAL A 102 0.57 21.20 -8.51
C VAL A 102 1.14 21.22 -7.08
N LEU A 103 2.15 20.38 -6.82
CA LEU A 103 2.81 20.28 -5.52
C LEU A 103 3.51 21.60 -5.15
N ARG A 104 4.18 22.25 -6.10
CA ARG A 104 4.84 23.54 -5.86
C ARG A 104 3.84 24.59 -5.37
N GLU A 105 2.68 24.69 -6.02
CA GLU A 105 1.62 25.62 -5.61
C GLU A 105 1.03 25.24 -4.24
N ILE A 106 0.81 23.95 -3.97
CA ILE A 106 0.36 23.48 -2.65
C ILE A 106 1.34 23.91 -1.55
N VAL A 107 2.64 23.73 -1.75
CA VAL A 107 3.67 24.11 -0.77
C VAL A 107 3.68 25.62 -0.53
N GLN A 108 3.59 26.42 -1.58
CA GLN A 108 3.53 27.88 -1.49
C GLN A 108 2.30 28.34 -0.71
N LEU A 109 1.11 27.84 -1.06
CA LEU A 109 -0.14 28.19 -0.40
C LEU A 109 -0.19 27.72 1.06
N ARG A 110 0.43 26.57 1.37
CA ARG A 110 0.57 26.08 2.75
C ARG A 110 1.45 26.99 3.60
N ALA A 111 2.53 27.52 3.03
CA ALA A 111 3.40 28.49 3.70
C ALA A 111 2.67 29.81 3.92
N GLU A 112 2.03 30.37 2.89
CA GLU A 112 1.25 31.61 2.98
C GLU A 112 0.12 31.49 4.02
N ARG A 113 -0.62 30.38 4.02
CA ARG A 113 -1.65 30.12 5.02
C ARG A 113 -1.10 30.11 6.44
N ALA A 114 0.06 29.49 6.65
CA ALA A 114 0.68 29.41 7.97
C ALA A 114 1.10 30.79 8.48
N GLU A 115 1.71 31.61 7.61
CA GLU A 115 2.10 32.98 7.93
C GLU A 115 0.90 33.85 8.31
N LEU A 116 -0.19 33.78 7.56
CA LEU A 116 -1.44 34.48 7.88
C LEU A 116 -2.04 34.09 9.24
N LEU A 117 -1.80 32.86 9.68
CA LEU A 117 -2.26 32.35 10.97
C LEU A 117 -1.25 32.60 12.10
N GLY A 118 -0.14 33.30 11.83
CA GLY A 118 0.88 33.65 12.82
C GLY A 118 1.92 32.57 13.08
N TYR A 119 2.00 31.54 12.23
CA TYR A 119 2.97 30.45 12.35
C TYR A 119 4.19 30.66 11.45
N ARG A 120 5.35 30.14 11.88
CA ARG A 120 6.62 30.28 11.12
C ARG A 120 6.66 29.46 9.84
N SER A 121 5.89 28.37 9.80
CA SER A 121 5.84 27.45 8.67
C SER A 121 4.58 26.60 8.73
N HIS A 122 4.27 25.90 7.64
CA HIS A 122 3.19 24.93 7.64
C HIS A 122 3.39 23.81 8.68
N ALA A 123 4.63 23.38 8.92
CA ALA A 123 4.92 22.37 9.94
C ALA A 123 4.63 22.89 11.35
N ASP A 124 4.95 24.16 11.62
CA ASP A 124 4.67 24.83 12.89
C ASP A 124 3.14 24.92 13.14
N TYR A 125 2.38 25.27 12.09
CA TYR A 125 0.92 25.24 12.11
C TYR A 125 0.38 23.83 12.41
N VAL A 126 0.80 22.81 11.67
CA VAL A 126 0.31 21.43 11.85
C VAL A 126 0.65 20.91 13.24
N THR A 127 1.92 21.03 13.65
CA THR A 127 2.39 20.44 14.92
C THR A 127 1.81 21.10 16.17
N SER A 128 1.23 22.31 16.06
CA SER A 128 0.57 22.99 17.18
C SER A 128 -0.59 22.17 17.77
N ASP A 129 -1.30 21.42 16.93
CA ASP A 129 -2.44 20.56 17.32
C ASP A 129 -2.06 19.07 17.38
N GLU A 130 -0.81 18.72 17.11
CA GLU A 130 -0.31 17.35 17.19
C GLU A 130 0.37 17.05 18.54
N THR A 131 0.48 15.77 18.90
CA THR A 131 1.14 15.34 20.14
C THR A 131 2.63 15.70 20.19
N ALA A 132 3.28 15.86 19.04
CA ALA A 132 4.69 16.26 18.93
C ALA A 132 4.92 17.74 19.28
N ARG A 133 3.88 18.59 19.23
CA ARG A 133 3.85 20.02 19.62
C ARG A 133 4.76 20.99 18.86
N SER A 134 5.82 20.53 18.19
CA SER A 134 6.73 21.39 17.45
C SER A 134 7.46 20.65 16.32
N PRO A 135 7.86 21.34 15.24
CA PRO A 135 8.68 20.75 14.18
C PRO A 135 10.07 20.31 14.68
N GLU A 136 10.62 21.02 15.67
CA GLU A 136 11.92 20.71 16.26
C GLU A 136 11.89 19.36 17.00
N ALA A 137 10.84 19.08 17.79
CA ALA A 137 10.68 17.79 18.47
C ALA A 137 10.55 16.62 17.46
N VAL A 138 9.80 16.83 16.37
CA VAL A 138 9.69 15.85 15.26
C VAL A 138 11.08 15.59 14.66
N ARG A 139 11.81 16.66 14.29
CA ARG A 139 13.15 16.55 13.71
C ARG A 139 14.11 15.81 14.64
N ASP A 140 14.13 16.15 15.92
CA ASP A 140 15.07 15.59 16.89
C ASP A 140 14.81 14.09 17.12
N LEU A 141 13.55 13.64 17.10
CA LEU A 141 13.22 12.21 17.09
C LEU A 141 13.72 11.54 15.80
N LEU A 142 13.38 12.09 14.63
CA LEU A 142 13.77 11.50 13.35
C LEU A 142 15.29 11.42 13.18
N PHE A 143 16.04 12.44 13.61
CA PHE A 143 17.50 12.47 13.48
C PHE A 143 18.19 11.48 14.43
N ARG A 144 17.63 11.24 15.63
CA ARG A 144 18.10 10.16 16.52
C ARG A 144 17.97 8.78 15.88
N LEU A 145 16.93 8.57 15.06
CA LEU A 145 16.69 7.31 14.35
C LEU A 145 17.46 7.23 13.02
N ALA A 146 17.66 8.35 12.33
CA ALA A 146 18.27 8.40 11.00
C ALA A 146 19.72 7.89 11.00
N ALA A 147 20.52 8.28 11.98
CA ALA A 147 21.93 7.86 12.06
C ALA A 147 22.09 6.33 12.23
N PRO A 148 21.44 5.66 13.20
CA PRO A 148 21.48 4.20 13.29
C PRO A 148 20.84 3.51 12.07
N ALA A 149 19.69 3.99 11.59
CA ALA A 149 19.05 3.41 10.40
C ALA A 149 19.97 3.45 9.17
N ALA A 150 20.68 4.57 8.93
CA ALA A 150 21.64 4.68 7.84
C ALA A 150 22.86 3.77 8.00
N ARG A 151 23.29 3.45 9.22
CA ARG A 151 24.37 2.47 9.44
C ARG A 151 23.90 1.05 9.11
N ASN A 152 22.69 0.70 9.53
CA ASN A 152 22.09 -0.61 9.22
C ASN A 152 21.89 -0.77 7.71
N ALA A 153 21.30 0.23 7.05
CA ALA A 153 21.11 0.22 5.60
C ALA A 153 22.42 0.06 4.81
N ARG A 154 23.52 0.68 5.26
CA ARG A 154 24.85 0.47 4.63
C ARG A 154 25.40 -0.93 4.87
N THR A 155 25.13 -1.52 6.03
CA THR A 155 25.53 -2.89 6.35
C THR A 155 24.75 -3.86 5.47
N GLU A 156 23.43 -3.68 5.36
CA GLU A 156 22.56 -4.44 4.45
C GLU A 156 23.04 -4.29 3.01
N GLN A 157 23.28 -3.06 2.54
CA GLN A 157 23.80 -2.81 1.19
C GLN A 157 25.09 -3.57 0.91
N ALA A 158 26.02 -3.64 1.88
CA ALA A 158 27.26 -4.38 1.73
C ALA A 158 27.01 -5.89 1.60
N SER A 159 26.09 -6.46 2.39
CA SER A 159 25.68 -7.87 2.26
C SER A 159 25.04 -8.16 0.91
N LEU A 160 24.17 -7.26 0.43
CA LEU A 160 23.55 -7.39 -0.89
C LEU A 160 24.61 -7.32 -2.02
N GLN A 161 25.53 -6.36 -1.95
CA GLN A 161 26.60 -6.17 -2.93
C GLN A 161 27.54 -7.40 -2.95
N ALA A 162 27.87 -7.98 -1.80
CA ALA A 162 28.69 -9.19 -1.73
C ALA A 162 28.06 -10.37 -2.49
N MET A 163 26.74 -10.49 -2.48
CA MET A 163 26.03 -11.51 -3.28
C MET A 163 26.06 -11.23 -4.78
N ALA A 164 25.98 -9.96 -5.18
CA ALA A 164 26.12 -9.58 -6.59
C ALA A 164 27.56 -9.81 -7.09
N ASP A 165 28.56 -9.50 -6.26
CA ASP A 165 29.99 -9.66 -6.58
C ASP A 165 30.41 -11.14 -6.73
N ALA A 166 29.68 -12.05 -6.09
CA ALA A 166 29.93 -13.49 -6.18
C ALA A 166 29.34 -14.16 -7.44
N GLN A 167 28.56 -13.43 -8.25
CA GLN A 167 27.99 -13.97 -9.50
C GLN A 167 29.05 -14.08 -10.60
N ALA A 168 28.73 -14.87 -11.64
CA ALA A 168 29.61 -15.02 -12.81
C ALA A 168 29.88 -13.68 -13.52
N GLU A 169 28.90 -12.78 -13.51
CA GLU A 169 29.00 -11.42 -14.04
C GLU A 169 28.67 -10.41 -12.93
N PRO A 170 29.68 -9.93 -12.18
CA PRO A 170 29.49 -8.95 -11.11
C PRO A 170 28.96 -7.60 -11.62
N PHE A 171 28.13 -6.95 -10.80
CA PHE A 171 27.63 -5.60 -11.08
C PHE A 171 27.36 -4.84 -9.77
N THR A 172 27.35 -3.50 -9.84
CA THR A 172 26.94 -2.66 -8.72
C THR A 172 25.43 -2.71 -8.54
N ILE A 173 24.98 -3.03 -7.32
CA ILE A 173 23.54 -3.11 -7.04
C ILE A 173 22.88 -1.74 -7.18
N GLU A 174 21.69 -1.73 -7.78
CA GLU A 174 20.85 -0.55 -7.90
C GLU A 174 19.52 -0.74 -7.17
N ALA A 175 18.67 0.29 -7.16
CA ALA A 175 17.42 0.26 -6.40
C ALA A 175 16.48 -0.89 -6.80
N HIS A 176 16.45 -1.27 -8.08
CA HIS A 176 15.68 -2.41 -8.60
C HIS A 176 16.27 -3.77 -8.26
N ASP A 177 17.50 -3.81 -7.75
CA ASP A 177 18.18 -5.04 -7.33
C ASP A 177 18.00 -5.32 -5.82
N TRP A 178 17.67 -4.28 -5.03
CA TRP A 178 17.66 -4.36 -3.57
C TRP A 178 16.78 -5.48 -3.03
N ALA A 179 15.50 -5.53 -3.44
CA ALA A 179 14.55 -6.54 -2.96
C ALA A 179 14.97 -7.96 -3.38
N TYR A 180 15.45 -8.12 -4.61
CA TYR A 180 15.92 -9.41 -5.13
C TYR A 180 17.07 -9.97 -4.30
N PHE A 181 18.11 -9.17 -4.05
CA PHE A 181 19.24 -9.61 -3.24
C PHE A 181 18.89 -9.72 -1.76
N THR A 182 17.91 -8.96 -1.26
CA THR A 182 17.41 -9.13 0.11
C THR A 182 16.88 -10.55 0.31
N GLU A 183 16.10 -11.08 -0.63
CA GLU A 183 15.61 -12.46 -0.54
C GLU A 183 16.73 -13.50 -0.70
N LYS A 184 17.75 -13.22 -1.52
CA LYS A 184 18.94 -14.08 -1.60
C LYS A 184 19.72 -14.11 -0.29
N VAL A 185 19.98 -12.95 0.34
CA VAL A 185 20.62 -12.86 1.66
C VAL A 185 19.78 -13.57 2.70
N ARG A 186 18.47 -13.32 2.73
CA ARG A 186 17.57 -13.94 3.69
C ARG A 186 17.58 -15.46 3.61
N SER A 187 17.51 -16.00 2.39
CA SER A 187 17.57 -17.45 2.16
C SER A 187 18.93 -18.02 2.59
N ALA A 188 20.04 -17.37 2.24
CA ALA A 188 21.37 -17.87 2.57
C ALA A 188 21.71 -17.80 4.07
N GLU A 189 21.27 -16.75 4.77
CA GLU A 189 21.61 -16.53 6.18
C GLU A 189 20.64 -17.22 7.15
N TYR A 190 19.35 -17.27 6.81
CA TYR A 190 18.30 -17.70 7.75
C TYR A 190 17.55 -18.96 7.31
N ASP A 191 17.80 -19.49 6.09
CA ASP A 191 17.02 -20.59 5.50
C ASP A 191 15.51 -20.26 5.46
N ILE A 192 15.18 -18.98 5.25
CA ILE A 192 13.81 -18.48 5.14
C ILE A 192 13.54 -18.09 3.69
N ASP A 193 12.52 -18.72 3.12
CA ASP A 193 11.89 -18.32 1.86
C ASP A 193 10.52 -17.68 2.14
N THR A 194 10.40 -16.38 1.92
CA THR A 194 9.13 -15.67 2.13
C THR A 194 8.06 -16.07 1.12
N ALA A 195 8.43 -16.51 -0.08
CA ALA A 195 7.49 -17.04 -1.06
C ALA A 195 6.89 -18.38 -0.58
N ALA A 196 7.68 -19.21 0.10
CA ALA A 196 7.20 -20.46 0.70
C ALA A 196 6.19 -20.25 1.83
N LEU A 197 6.14 -19.06 2.45
CA LEU A 197 5.14 -18.72 3.46
C LEU A 197 3.78 -18.36 2.86
N ARG A 198 3.75 -17.88 1.61
CA ARG A 198 2.53 -17.35 0.98
C ARG A 198 1.34 -18.32 0.95
N PRO A 199 1.49 -19.64 0.70
CA PRO A 199 0.38 -20.60 0.78
C PRO A 199 -0.29 -20.70 2.16
N TRP A 200 0.37 -20.22 3.22
CA TRP A 200 -0.16 -20.22 4.58
C TRP A 200 -1.02 -18.99 4.90
N PHE A 201 -0.99 -17.99 4.03
CA PHE A 201 -1.65 -16.69 4.22
C PHE A 201 -2.81 -16.49 3.23
N GLU A 202 -3.72 -17.46 3.17
CA GLU A 202 -4.97 -17.31 2.43
C GLU A 202 -5.88 -16.25 3.10
N ALA A 203 -6.42 -15.31 2.31
CA ALA A 203 -7.06 -14.10 2.81
C ALA A 203 -8.30 -14.37 3.67
N GLU A 204 -9.13 -15.38 3.33
CA GLU A 204 -10.28 -15.74 4.16
C GLU A 204 -9.82 -16.28 5.52
N ARG A 205 -8.81 -17.16 5.55
CA ARG A 205 -8.22 -17.66 6.79
C ARG A 205 -7.59 -16.52 7.60
N VAL A 206 -6.86 -15.61 6.97
CA VAL A 206 -6.27 -14.44 7.66
C VAL A 206 -7.36 -13.57 8.27
N LEU A 207 -8.47 -13.35 7.57
CA LEU A 207 -9.61 -12.59 8.08
C LEU A 207 -10.28 -13.29 9.27
N GLN A 208 -10.70 -14.54 9.09
CA GLN A 208 -11.51 -15.28 10.07
C GLN A 208 -10.68 -15.74 11.27
N ASP A 209 -9.59 -16.47 11.01
CA ASP A 209 -8.78 -17.14 12.04
C ASP A 209 -7.64 -16.26 12.59
N GLY A 210 -7.35 -15.15 11.93
CA GLY A 210 -6.37 -14.15 12.35
C GLY A 210 -7.03 -12.90 12.92
N VAL A 211 -7.49 -12.02 12.04
CA VAL A 211 -7.96 -10.66 12.36
C VAL A 211 -9.19 -10.70 13.28
N PHE A 212 -10.26 -11.37 12.87
CA PHE A 212 -11.48 -11.46 13.65
C PHE A 212 -11.26 -12.29 14.92
N ARG A 213 -10.59 -13.44 14.83
CA ARG A 213 -10.30 -14.27 16.01
C ARG A 213 -9.50 -13.53 17.07
N ALA A 214 -8.48 -12.75 16.69
CA ALA A 214 -7.71 -11.94 17.64
C ALA A 214 -8.60 -10.92 18.35
N ALA A 215 -9.47 -10.23 17.60
CA ALA A 215 -10.40 -9.26 18.16
C ALA A 215 -11.47 -9.90 19.06
N THR A 216 -11.98 -11.07 18.69
CA THR A 216 -12.89 -11.84 19.54
C THR A 216 -12.21 -12.27 20.83
N GLN A 217 -10.97 -12.76 20.79
CA GLN A 217 -10.25 -13.18 22.00
C GLN A 217 -9.94 -12.00 22.93
N LEU A 218 -9.61 -10.84 22.38
CA LEU A 218 -9.18 -9.68 23.17
C LEU A 218 -10.37 -8.84 23.68
N TYR A 219 -11.39 -8.63 22.84
CA TYR A 219 -12.50 -7.70 23.11
C TYR A 219 -13.86 -8.38 23.24
N GLY A 220 -13.96 -9.68 22.93
CA GLY A 220 -15.22 -10.42 22.98
C GLY A 220 -16.20 -10.11 21.84
N ILE A 221 -15.82 -9.27 20.88
CA ILE A 221 -16.67 -8.92 19.74
C ILE A 221 -16.79 -10.06 18.74
N THR A 222 -17.94 -10.17 18.08
CA THR A 222 -18.21 -11.21 17.06
C THR A 222 -18.71 -10.59 15.76
N PHE A 223 -18.56 -11.34 14.66
CA PHE A 223 -18.78 -10.83 13.31
C PHE A 223 -19.75 -11.75 12.58
N THR A 224 -20.72 -11.17 11.88
CA THR A 224 -21.62 -11.90 10.98
C THR A 224 -21.60 -11.25 9.61
N GLU A 225 -21.24 -11.99 8.57
CA GLU A 225 -21.29 -11.47 7.21
C GLU A 225 -22.75 -11.26 6.77
N ARG A 226 -23.02 -10.12 6.13
CA ARG A 226 -24.34 -9.65 5.70
C ARG A 226 -24.37 -9.44 4.19
N PRO A 227 -24.43 -10.52 3.39
CA PRO A 227 -24.44 -10.42 1.92
C PRO A 227 -25.71 -9.77 1.38
N ASP A 228 -26.74 -9.61 2.21
CA ASP A 228 -27.97 -8.90 1.90
C ASP A 228 -27.82 -7.37 1.91
N LEU A 229 -26.76 -6.84 2.54
CA LEU A 229 -26.48 -5.41 2.59
C LEU A 229 -25.62 -4.97 1.40
N PRO A 230 -25.98 -3.85 0.72
CA PRO A 230 -25.22 -3.38 -0.42
C PRO A 230 -23.89 -2.72 0.00
N GLY A 231 -22.79 -3.18 -0.59
CA GLY A 231 -21.55 -2.41 -0.66
C GLY A 231 -21.58 -1.37 -1.79
N TYR A 232 -20.60 -0.45 -1.82
CA TYR A 232 -20.43 0.50 -2.93
C TYR A 232 -19.76 -0.11 -4.16
N HIS A 233 -19.22 -1.32 -4.04
CA HIS A 233 -18.59 -2.09 -5.10
C HIS A 233 -18.91 -3.58 -4.88
N PRO A 234 -19.10 -4.40 -5.93
CA PRO A 234 -19.51 -5.81 -5.79
C PRO A 234 -18.53 -6.69 -4.99
N ASP A 235 -17.26 -6.31 -4.93
CA ASP A 235 -16.24 -7.03 -4.15
C ASP A 235 -16.21 -6.61 -2.66
N VAL A 236 -17.01 -5.61 -2.25
CA VAL A 236 -17.05 -5.15 -0.85
C VAL A 236 -17.89 -6.13 -0.04
N ARG A 237 -17.29 -6.64 1.04
CA ARG A 237 -17.98 -7.50 2.01
C ARG A 237 -18.42 -6.68 3.20
N VAL A 238 -19.62 -6.94 3.70
CA VAL A 238 -20.22 -6.22 4.82
C VAL A 238 -20.39 -7.19 5.99
N PHE A 239 -19.94 -6.77 7.17
CA PHE A 239 -20.03 -7.54 8.40
C PHE A 239 -20.78 -6.71 9.45
N GLU A 240 -21.76 -7.32 10.09
CA GLU A 240 -22.35 -6.80 11.32
C GLU A 240 -21.50 -7.25 12.51
N VAL A 241 -21.17 -6.31 13.39
CA VAL A 241 -20.31 -6.53 14.55
C VAL A 241 -21.16 -6.46 15.81
N PHE A 242 -20.97 -7.41 16.72
CA PHE A 242 -21.70 -7.50 17.99
C PHE A 242 -20.72 -7.45 19.16
N ASN A 243 -21.17 -6.84 20.26
CA ASN A 243 -20.48 -6.90 21.56
C ASN A 243 -20.57 -8.32 22.16
N ALA A 244 -19.80 -8.56 23.21
CA ALA A 244 -19.79 -9.83 23.94
C ALA A 244 -21.17 -10.20 24.56
N ASP A 245 -22.02 -9.21 24.84
CA ASP A 245 -23.39 -9.40 25.34
C ASP A 245 -24.43 -9.65 24.23
N GLY A 246 -23.99 -9.68 22.96
CA GLY A 246 -24.83 -9.86 21.79
C GLY A 246 -25.50 -8.58 21.28
N SER A 247 -25.28 -7.42 21.90
CA SER A 247 -25.78 -6.14 21.39
C SER A 247 -25.04 -5.71 20.12
N ALA A 248 -25.76 -5.09 19.18
CA ALA A 248 -25.17 -4.59 17.94
C ALA A 248 -24.20 -3.44 18.23
N LEU A 249 -22.99 -3.52 17.67
CA LEU A 249 -21.94 -2.52 17.81
C LEU A 249 -21.86 -1.60 16.59
N GLY A 250 -21.93 -2.14 15.38
CA GLY A 250 -21.82 -1.37 14.15
C GLY A 250 -21.61 -2.24 12.91
N LEU A 251 -21.21 -1.61 11.80
CA LEU A 251 -20.88 -2.32 10.55
C LEU A 251 -19.41 -2.13 10.19
N TYR A 252 -18.80 -3.21 9.74
CA TYR A 252 -17.45 -3.26 9.18
C TYR A 252 -17.54 -3.65 7.70
N LEU A 253 -16.93 -2.86 6.82
CA LEU A 253 -16.84 -3.14 5.39
C LEU A 253 -15.39 -3.43 5.02
N LEU A 254 -15.18 -4.47 4.22
CA LEU A 254 -13.87 -4.85 3.71
C LEU A 254 -13.86 -4.73 2.18
N ASP A 255 -12.96 -3.89 1.66
CA ASP A 255 -12.67 -3.72 0.25
C ASP A 255 -11.22 -4.11 -0.05
N LEU A 256 -11.00 -5.40 -0.29
CA LEU A 256 -9.67 -6.02 -0.28
C LEU A 256 -8.83 -5.74 -1.54
N TYR A 257 -9.47 -5.66 -2.71
CA TYR A 257 -8.78 -5.84 -3.99
C TYR A 257 -8.40 -4.54 -4.70
N THR A 258 -7.22 -4.52 -5.30
CA THR A 258 -6.75 -3.44 -6.19
C THR A 258 -7.59 -3.36 -7.46
N ARG A 259 -7.74 -2.14 -7.99
CA ARG A 259 -8.42 -1.84 -9.27
C ARG A 259 -8.13 -0.41 -9.71
N ASP A 260 -8.25 -0.12 -11.01
CA ASP A 260 -7.90 1.18 -11.61
C ASP A 260 -8.66 2.38 -10.99
N SER A 261 -9.86 2.16 -10.44
CA SER A 261 -10.66 3.21 -9.79
C SER A 261 -10.33 3.44 -8.31
N LYS A 262 -9.49 2.60 -7.71
CA LYS A 262 -9.11 2.67 -6.30
C LYS A 262 -7.72 3.28 -6.18
N ARG A 263 -7.56 4.27 -5.28
CA ARG A 263 -6.24 4.82 -4.95
C ARG A 263 -5.34 3.75 -4.32
N GLY A 264 -4.03 3.84 -4.55
CA GLY A 264 -3.06 2.91 -3.97
C GLY A 264 -2.92 3.06 -2.44
N GLY A 265 -2.27 2.07 -1.82
CA GLY A 265 -2.01 2.02 -0.37
C GLY A 265 -3.03 1.15 0.38
N ALA A 266 -3.16 1.37 1.68
CA ALA A 266 -4.24 0.83 2.50
C ALA A 266 -4.70 1.95 3.44
N TRP A 267 -5.99 1.91 3.82
CA TRP A 267 -6.55 2.88 4.76
C TRP A 267 -7.86 2.40 5.36
N MET A 268 -8.15 2.95 6.54
CA MET A 268 -9.45 2.92 7.18
C MET A 268 -10.17 4.26 7.00
N ASN A 269 -11.49 4.23 6.81
CA ASN A 269 -12.33 5.42 6.94
C ASN A 269 -13.70 5.11 7.56
N SER A 270 -14.31 6.10 8.23
CA SER A 270 -15.71 6.01 8.67
C SER A 270 -16.66 6.52 7.58
N ILE A 271 -17.74 5.77 7.32
CA ILE A 271 -18.93 6.27 6.60
C ILE A 271 -19.86 6.98 7.59
N VAL A 272 -20.06 6.37 8.76
CA VAL A 272 -20.83 6.94 9.86
C VAL A 272 -19.96 6.93 11.11
N SER A 273 -19.79 8.08 11.74
CA SER A 273 -19.13 8.18 13.04
C SER A 273 -20.09 7.81 14.17
N GLN A 274 -19.57 7.12 15.19
CA GLN A 274 -20.32 6.88 16.42
C GLN A 274 -20.67 8.23 17.07
N SER A 275 -21.91 8.37 17.53
CA SER A 275 -22.33 9.54 18.28
C SER A 275 -23.52 9.24 19.16
N GLN A 276 -23.35 9.38 20.48
CA GLN A 276 -24.48 9.32 21.41
C GLN A 276 -25.47 10.46 21.17
N LEU A 277 -24.98 11.66 20.86
CA LEU A 277 -25.81 12.83 20.60
C LEU A 277 -26.73 12.64 19.39
N ARG A 278 -26.23 11.97 18.34
CA ARG A 278 -27.00 11.71 17.12
C ARG A 278 -27.68 10.34 17.11
N GLY A 279 -27.39 9.49 18.11
CA GLY A 279 -27.86 8.11 18.17
C GLY A 279 -27.30 7.22 17.05
N THR A 280 -26.10 7.49 16.54
CA THR A 280 -25.50 6.75 15.43
C THR A 280 -24.49 5.72 15.92
N ALA A 281 -24.58 4.50 15.37
CA ALA A 281 -23.55 3.46 15.47
C ALA A 281 -22.51 3.65 14.35
N PRO A 282 -21.24 3.23 14.57
CA PRO A 282 -20.21 3.35 13.57
C PRO A 282 -20.45 2.45 12.35
N VAL A 283 -20.11 2.97 11.17
CA VAL A 283 -19.96 2.21 9.93
C VAL A 283 -18.58 2.54 9.40
N VAL A 284 -17.70 1.55 9.37
CA VAL A 284 -16.28 1.73 9.05
C VAL A 284 -15.86 0.83 7.89
N VAL A 285 -14.85 1.26 7.14
CA VAL A 285 -14.39 0.59 5.93
C VAL A 285 -12.88 0.45 5.97
N ASN A 286 -12.38 -0.76 5.73
CA ASN A 286 -10.98 -0.99 5.39
C ASN A 286 -10.82 -1.22 3.90
N ASN A 287 -9.87 -0.49 3.32
CA ASN A 287 -9.46 -0.64 1.94
C ASN A 287 -8.03 -1.14 1.88
N LEU A 288 -7.82 -2.24 1.16
CA LEU A 288 -6.50 -2.74 0.80
C LEU A 288 -6.37 -2.73 -0.74
N ASN A 289 -5.17 -3.03 -1.23
CA ASN A 289 -4.85 -3.14 -2.65
C ASN A 289 -4.18 -4.49 -2.95
N VAL A 290 -4.78 -5.58 -2.46
CA VAL A 290 -4.34 -6.95 -2.77
C VAL A 290 -4.68 -7.27 -4.22
N VAL A 291 -3.78 -7.98 -4.89
CA VAL A 291 -4.02 -8.44 -6.27
C VAL A 291 -5.16 -9.45 -6.29
N LYS A 292 -6.18 -9.20 -7.12
CA LYS A 292 -7.33 -10.10 -7.27
C LYS A 292 -6.94 -11.31 -8.12
N PRO A 293 -7.06 -12.55 -7.62
CA PRO A 293 -6.79 -13.74 -8.42
C PRO A 293 -7.94 -14.05 -9.39
N GLU A 294 -7.73 -14.98 -10.32
CA GLU A 294 -8.79 -15.50 -11.19
C GLU A 294 -9.89 -16.22 -10.39
N PRO A 295 -11.15 -16.26 -10.90
CA PRO A 295 -12.24 -16.99 -10.26
C PRO A 295 -11.86 -18.44 -9.92
N GLY A 296 -12.13 -18.84 -8.68
CA GLY A 296 -11.84 -20.19 -8.19
C GLY A 296 -10.42 -20.39 -7.63
N THR A 297 -9.55 -19.38 -7.70
CA THR A 297 -8.21 -19.42 -7.11
C THR A 297 -8.20 -18.69 -5.75
N PRO A 298 -7.53 -19.22 -4.71
CA PRO A 298 -7.44 -18.55 -3.41
C PRO A 298 -6.64 -17.24 -3.50
N THR A 299 -7.04 -16.25 -2.71
CA THR A 299 -6.27 -15.00 -2.54
C THR A 299 -5.16 -15.24 -1.54
N LEU A 300 -3.92 -15.38 -2.01
CA LEU A 300 -2.75 -15.60 -1.15
C LEU A 300 -2.00 -14.30 -0.88
N LEU A 301 -1.98 -13.90 0.38
CA LEU A 301 -1.34 -12.68 0.87
C LEU A 301 0.16 -12.88 1.08
N THR A 302 0.92 -11.84 0.81
CA THR A 302 2.28 -11.67 1.33
C THR A 302 2.23 -11.37 2.83
N LEU A 303 3.36 -11.57 3.54
CA LEU A 303 3.45 -11.21 4.95
C LEU A 303 3.18 -9.71 5.21
N ASP A 304 3.60 -8.85 4.28
CA ASP A 304 3.33 -7.41 4.34
C ASP A 304 1.84 -7.10 4.18
N GLU A 305 1.12 -7.82 3.31
CA GLU A 305 -0.33 -7.67 3.17
C GLU A 305 -1.08 -8.19 4.40
N VAL A 306 -0.61 -9.27 5.04
CA VAL A 306 -1.15 -9.72 6.34
C VAL A 306 -0.97 -8.64 7.39
N THR A 307 0.25 -8.10 7.51
CA THR A 307 0.57 -7.03 8.46
C THR A 307 -0.29 -5.78 8.21
N THR A 308 -0.46 -5.42 6.94
CA THR A 308 -1.33 -4.32 6.51
C THR A 308 -2.77 -4.57 6.91
N PHE A 309 -3.28 -5.80 6.75
CA PHE A 309 -4.64 -6.14 7.13
C PHE A 309 -4.88 -5.95 8.64
N PHE A 310 -3.95 -6.44 9.48
CA PHE A 310 -4.01 -6.18 10.92
C PHE A 310 -3.88 -4.70 11.27
N HIS A 311 -3.04 -3.94 10.56
CA HIS A 311 -2.88 -2.50 10.75
C HIS A 311 -4.19 -1.75 10.50
N GLU A 312 -4.82 -1.96 9.33
CA GLU A 312 -6.09 -1.29 9.01
C GLU A 312 -7.21 -1.75 9.93
N PHE A 313 -7.23 -3.01 10.35
CA PHE A 313 -8.20 -3.48 11.33
C PHE A 313 -7.97 -2.86 12.71
N GLY A 314 -6.72 -2.56 13.07
CA GLY A 314 -6.39 -1.78 14.26
C GLY A 314 -6.98 -0.37 14.26
N HIS A 315 -7.14 0.26 13.08
CA HIS A 315 -7.88 1.51 12.95
C HIS A 315 -9.41 1.33 12.99
N ALA A 316 -9.92 0.17 12.56
CA ALA A 316 -11.35 -0.12 12.54
C ALA A 316 -11.92 -0.43 13.93
N LEU A 317 -11.09 -0.96 14.84
CA LEU A 317 -11.37 -1.16 16.26
C LEU A 317 -11.46 0.16 17.02
#